data_AF-A0A2P6QB49-F1
#
_entry.id   AF-A0A2P6QB49-F1
#
_cell.length_a   1.000
_cell.length_b   1.000
_cell.length_c   1.000
_cell.angle_alpha   90.00
_cell.angle_beta   90.00
_cell.angle_gamma   90.00
#
_symmetry.space_group_name_H-M   'P 1'
#
loop_
_entity.id
_entity.type
_entity.pdbx_description
1 polymer ?
#
loop_
_entity_poly.entity_id
_entity_poly.type
_entity_poly.pdbx_seq_one_letter_code
_entity_poly.pdbx_strand_id
1 'polypeptide(L)'
;MQSRVRNRKPNCNGPGSACLDPRFIGGDGIVFYFHGKKNEHFSLVSDPNLQINDRFIGLRPEGRSRDYTWIQALGLLFDSNSFTLEATPSATWDDEIDHLKFSYNGVDRETSIRVERASSKNSVLVTLPEVAEISVNVVPVTKEDDKIHNYQIPSDDCFAHLEVQFRFYGLSSNVEGVLGRTYQPDFKNPAKAGVAMPVVGGEYKYKTTSLVSADCFACVFTQAGMLDQTDSRVMDYGKLDCTGNTFSGNGIVYRK
;
A
#
# COMPACT_ATOMS: atom_id res chain seq x y z
N MET A 1 -9.73 23.93 22.59
CA MET A 1 -9.58 23.74 21.13
C MET A 1 -10.21 22.41 20.77
N GLN A 2 -11.34 22.42 20.06
CA GLN A 2 -11.95 21.19 19.54
C GLN A 2 -10.98 20.61 18.49
N SER A 3 -10.36 19.47 18.80
CA SER A 3 -9.67 18.69 17.80
C SER A 3 -10.71 18.30 16.73
N ARG A 4 -10.56 18.85 15.53
CA ARG A 4 -11.25 18.31 14.35
C ARG A 4 -10.98 16.80 14.33
N VAL A 5 -12.03 16.00 14.50
CA VAL A 5 -11.96 14.55 14.28
C VAL A 5 -11.61 14.40 12.81
N ARG A 6 -10.31 14.27 12.49
CA ARG A 6 -9.89 13.79 11.17
C ARG A 6 -10.56 12.43 11.04
N ASN A 7 -11.34 12.21 9.99
CA ASN A 7 -11.91 10.90 9.74
C ASN A 7 -10.71 9.98 9.45
N ARG A 8 -10.30 9.17 10.44
CA ARG A 8 -9.08 8.35 10.38
C ARG A 8 -9.32 7.00 9.68
N LYS A 9 -10.59 6.66 9.43
CA LYS A 9 -11.00 5.50 8.63
C LYS A 9 -10.67 5.74 7.15
N PRO A 10 -10.41 4.67 6.38
CA PRO A 10 -10.21 4.77 4.93
C PRO A 10 -11.36 5.52 4.24
N ASN A 11 -11.04 6.47 3.37
CA ASN A 11 -12.00 6.99 2.40
C ASN A 11 -11.90 6.17 1.11
N CYS A 12 -12.80 5.20 0.95
CA CYS A 12 -12.89 4.33 -0.24
C CYS A 12 -13.29 5.05 -1.54
N ASN A 13 -13.45 6.38 -1.51
CA ASN A 13 -13.69 7.22 -2.68
C ASN A 13 -12.56 8.24 -2.94
N GLY A 14 -11.48 8.18 -2.15
CA GLY A 14 -10.32 9.04 -2.33
C GLY A 14 -9.18 8.36 -3.10
N PRO A 15 -8.26 9.14 -3.70
CA PRO A 15 -7.01 8.62 -4.26
C PRO A 15 -6.25 7.74 -3.27
N GLY A 16 -5.57 6.73 -3.79
CA GLY A 16 -4.83 5.74 -3.02
C GLY A 16 -5.70 4.77 -2.24
N SER A 17 -7.02 4.69 -2.50
CA SER A 17 -7.87 3.70 -1.85
C SER A 17 -7.83 2.35 -2.57
N ALA A 18 -7.94 1.27 -1.78
CA ALA A 18 -8.24 -0.07 -2.22
C ALA A 18 -9.26 -0.68 -1.26
N CYS A 19 -10.51 -0.80 -1.71
CA CYS A 19 -11.64 -1.27 -0.91
C CYS A 19 -12.52 -2.19 -1.76
N LEU A 20 -13.52 -2.86 -1.18
CA LEU A 20 -14.43 -3.74 -1.93
C LEU A 20 -13.67 -4.91 -2.60
N ASP A 21 -14.00 -5.28 -3.84
CA ASP A 21 -13.63 -6.56 -4.48
C ASP A 21 -12.48 -6.56 -5.53
N PRO A 22 -11.25 -6.14 -5.15
CA PRO A 22 -10.93 -4.77 -4.76
C PRO A 22 -11.10 -3.78 -5.93
N ARG A 23 -11.71 -2.65 -5.61
CA ARG A 23 -11.69 -1.41 -6.39
C ARG A 23 -10.54 -0.54 -5.88
N PHE A 24 -9.69 -0.10 -6.80
CA PHE A 24 -8.60 0.85 -6.54
C PHE A 24 -8.92 2.23 -7.10
N ILE A 25 -8.37 3.27 -6.48
CA ILE A 25 -8.31 4.63 -7.03
C ILE A 25 -6.85 5.06 -7.10
N GLY A 26 -6.35 5.28 -8.31
CA GLY A 26 -4.96 5.68 -8.55
C GLY A 26 -4.61 7.05 -7.97
N GLY A 27 -3.32 7.38 -7.98
CA GLY A 27 -2.82 8.73 -7.67
C GLY A 27 -3.35 9.79 -8.63
N ASP A 28 -3.68 9.38 -9.85
CA ASP A 28 -4.38 10.17 -10.88
C ASP A 28 -5.89 10.35 -10.61
N GLY A 29 -6.42 9.75 -9.54
CA GLY A 29 -7.85 9.80 -9.18
C GLY A 29 -8.75 8.88 -10.02
N ILE A 30 -8.19 8.05 -10.90
CA ILE A 30 -8.97 7.16 -11.76
C ILE A 30 -9.25 5.84 -11.05
N VAL A 31 -10.49 5.39 -11.15
CA VAL A 31 -10.94 4.08 -10.65
C VAL A 31 -10.46 2.97 -11.57
N PHE A 32 -9.88 1.91 -11.00
CA PHE A 32 -9.59 0.67 -11.71
C PHE A 32 -9.75 -0.55 -10.79
N TYR A 33 -9.81 -1.74 -11.40
CA TYR A 33 -9.92 -3.00 -10.68
C TYR A 33 -8.69 -3.86 -10.92
N PHE A 34 -8.19 -4.48 -9.87
CA PHE A 34 -7.11 -5.46 -9.92
C PHE A 34 -7.51 -6.65 -9.07
N HIS A 35 -7.91 -7.75 -9.71
CA HIS A 35 -8.48 -8.89 -9.00
C HIS A 35 -7.43 -9.85 -8.41
N GLY A 36 -6.15 -9.73 -8.78
CA GLY A 36 -5.12 -10.66 -8.32
C GLY A 36 -5.56 -12.13 -8.47
N LYS A 37 -5.26 -12.94 -7.45
CA LYS A 37 -5.75 -14.31 -7.28
C LYS A 37 -5.85 -14.69 -5.81
N LYS A 38 -6.81 -15.54 -5.47
CA LYS A 38 -6.95 -16.12 -4.12
C LYS A 38 -5.63 -16.74 -3.66
N ASN A 39 -5.24 -16.45 -2.42
CA ASN A 39 -4.04 -16.96 -1.74
C ASN A 39 -2.71 -16.57 -2.40
N GLU A 40 -2.71 -15.54 -3.25
CA GLU A 40 -1.50 -14.99 -3.85
C GLU A 40 -1.19 -13.59 -3.29
N HIS A 41 0.05 -13.14 -3.50
CA HIS A 41 0.58 -11.87 -3.00
C HIS A 41 1.03 -10.99 -4.17
N PHE A 42 0.78 -9.69 -4.08
CA PHE A 42 1.21 -8.73 -5.09
C PHE A 42 1.77 -7.46 -4.45
N SER A 43 2.75 -6.85 -5.08
CA SER A 43 3.24 -5.53 -4.71
C SER A 43 2.25 -4.46 -5.15
N LEU A 44 1.61 -3.80 -4.18
CA LEU A 44 0.78 -2.63 -4.41
C LEU A 44 1.65 -1.40 -4.68
N VAL A 45 2.77 -1.28 -3.96
CA VAL A 45 3.75 -0.20 -4.10
C VAL A 45 5.14 -0.80 -3.97
N SER A 46 6.05 -0.41 -4.83
CA SER A 46 7.48 -0.68 -4.73
C SER A 46 8.23 0.58 -5.10
N ASP A 47 8.95 1.15 -4.14
CA ASP A 47 9.76 2.34 -4.23
C ASP A 47 11.13 2.02 -3.60
N PRO A 48 12.24 2.73 -3.91
CA PRO A 48 13.56 2.34 -3.41
C PRO A 48 13.64 2.08 -1.90
N ASN A 49 12.88 2.83 -1.09
CA ASN A 49 12.90 2.73 0.38
C ASN A 49 11.60 2.14 0.98
N LEU A 50 10.62 1.77 0.16
CA LEU A 50 9.35 1.23 0.64
C LEU A 50 8.78 0.21 -0.34
N GLN A 51 8.42 -0.97 0.15
CA GLN A 51 7.52 -1.86 -0.58
C GLN A 51 6.32 -2.24 0.27
N ILE A 52 5.13 -2.15 -0.32
CA ILE A 52 3.88 -2.57 0.27
C ILE A 52 3.33 -3.69 -0.60
N ASN A 53 3.25 -4.88 -0.03
CA ASN A 53 2.64 -6.04 -0.63
C ASN A 53 1.25 -6.27 -0.02
N ASP A 54 0.38 -6.91 -0.78
CA ASP A 54 -0.89 -7.44 -0.30
C ASP A 54 -0.90 -8.98 -0.28
N ARG A 55 -1.92 -9.52 0.38
CA ARG A 55 -2.37 -10.89 0.23
C ARG A 55 -3.85 -10.87 -0.12
N PHE A 56 -4.22 -11.56 -1.20
CA PHE A 56 -5.63 -11.73 -1.54
C PHE A 56 -6.22 -12.97 -0.87
N ILE A 57 -7.37 -12.79 -0.21
CA ILE A 57 -8.33 -13.87 0.00
C ILE A 57 -9.32 -13.91 -1.15
N GLY A 58 -10.05 -15.01 -1.26
CA GLY A 58 -11.05 -15.13 -2.29
C GLY A 58 -11.71 -16.48 -2.37
N LEU A 59 -12.71 -16.55 -3.24
CA LEU A 59 -13.46 -17.76 -3.54
C LEU A 59 -13.83 -17.78 -5.02
N ARG A 60 -14.07 -18.98 -5.56
CA ARG A 60 -14.49 -19.18 -6.94
C ARG A 60 -15.71 -20.09 -6.96
N PRO A 61 -16.92 -19.52 -7.10
CA PRO A 61 -18.13 -20.29 -7.35
C PRO A 61 -18.00 -21.12 -8.62
N GLU A 62 -18.73 -22.24 -8.66
CA GLU A 62 -18.78 -23.11 -9.83
C GLU A 62 -19.20 -22.31 -11.08
N GLY A 63 -18.54 -22.59 -12.22
CA GLY A 63 -18.81 -21.92 -13.49
C GLY A 63 -18.15 -20.55 -13.67
N ARG A 64 -17.49 -19.97 -12.65
CA ARG A 64 -16.69 -18.75 -12.84
C ARG A 64 -15.28 -19.05 -13.32
N SER A 65 -14.79 -18.20 -14.24
CA SER A 65 -13.42 -18.28 -14.76
C SER A 65 -12.37 -17.58 -13.89
N ARG A 66 -12.80 -16.78 -12.89
CA ARG A 66 -11.95 -15.95 -12.03
C ARG A 66 -12.47 -15.96 -10.60
N ASP A 67 -11.54 -15.76 -9.66
CA ASP A 67 -11.86 -15.59 -8.24
C ASP A 67 -12.58 -14.26 -8.02
N TYR A 68 -13.49 -14.23 -7.05
CA TYR A 68 -13.75 -13.02 -6.29
C TYR A 68 -12.68 -12.89 -5.23
N THR A 69 -12.20 -11.67 -5.00
CA THR A 69 -11.02 -11.44 -4.16
C THR A 69 -11.14 -10.18 -3.34
N TRP A 70 -10.53 -10.19 -2.16
CA TRP A 70 -10.41 -9.05 -1.26
C TRP A 70 -9.02 -9.04 -0.63
N ILE A 71 -8.54 -7.86 -0.23
CA ILE A 71 -7.24 -7.73 0.45
C ILE A 71 -7.39 -8.24 1.88
N GLN A 72 -6.68 -9.32 2.24
CA GLN A 72 -6.69 -9.85 3.61
C GLN A 72 -5.59 -9.24 4.47
N ALA A 73 -4.41 -9.02 3.89
CA ALA A 73 -3.25 -8.58 4.62
C ALA A 73 -2.41 -7.61 3.82
N LEU A 74 -1.67 -6.76 4.53
CA LEU A 74 -0.59 -5.95 3.98
C LEU A 74 0.75 -6.34 4.64
N GLY A 75 1.80 -6.35 3.84
CA GLY A 75 3.19 -6.46 4.26
C GLY A 75 3.95 -5.21 3.84
N LEU A 76 4.48 -4.49 4.82
CA LEU A 76 5.31 -3.32 4.62
C LEU A 76 6.77 -3.73 4.81
N LEU A 77 7.60 -3.44 3.81
CA LEU A 77 9.05 -3.59 3.81
C LEU A 77 9.66 -2.18 3.75
N PHE A 78 10.51 -1.87 4.72
CA PHE A 78 11.18 -0.57 4.83
C PHE A 78 12.50 -0.76 5.59
N ASP A 79 13.54 -0.02 5.20
CA ASP A 79 14.90 -0.21 5.71
C ASP A 79 15.34 -1.68 5.63
N SER A 80 15.61 -2.31 6.77
CA SER A 80 15.89 -3.75 6.92
C SER A 80 14.78 -4.47 7.70
N ASN A 81 13.61 -3.85 7.86
CA ASN A 81 12.49 -4.32 8.68
C ASN A 81 11.26 -4.66 7.84
N SER A 82 10.37 -5.42 8.46
CA SER A 82 9.05 -5.75 7.93
C SER A 82 7.98 -5.54 8.98
N PHE A 83 6.80 -5.09 8.56
CA PHE A 83 5.61 -5.00 9.37
C PHE A 83 4.44 -5.59 8.60
N THR A 84 3.66 -6.46 9.24
CA THR A 84 2.45 -7.03 8.64
C THR A 84 1.22 -6.63 9.44
N LEU A 85 0.12 -6.43 8.73
CA LEU A 85 -1.20 -6.26 9.32
C LEU A 85 -2.21 -7.10 8.53
N GLU A 86 -3.06 -7.85 9.22
CA GLU A 86 -3.99 -8.77 8.57
C GLU A 86 -5.36 -8.80 9.26
N ALA A 87 -6.39 -9.04 8.45
CA ALA A 87 -7.72 -9.40 8.92
C ALA A 87 -7.74 -10.88 9.34
N THR A 88 -8.16 -11.15 10.57
CA THR A 88 -8.32 -12.53 11.07
C THR A 88 -9.59 -13.16 10.50
N PRO A 89 -9.52 -14.39 9.95
CA PRO A 89 -10.72 -15.10 9.48
C PRO A 89 -11.76 -15.27 10.59
N SER A 90 -13.03 -15.15 10.24
CA SER A 90 -14.14 -15.34 11.17
C SER A 90 -15.34 -15.96 10.47
N ALA A 91 -16.02 -16.90 11.12
CA ALA A 91 -17.23 -17.52 10.57
C ALA A 91 -18.41 -16.54 10.50
N THR A 92 -18.53 -15.69 11.52
CA THR A 92 -19.57 -14.66 11.62
C THR A 92 -18.94 -13.34 11.95
N TRP A 93 -19.53 -12.25 11.45
CA TRP A 93 -19.07 -10.92 11.83
C TRP A 93 -19.59 -10.52 13.22
N ASP A 94 -18.67 -10.04 14.05
CA ASP A 94 -18.94 -9.42 15.35
C ASP A 94 -18.02 -8.20 15.46
N ASP A 95 -18.58 -6.99 15.50
CA ASP A 95 -17.85 -5.74 15.58
C ASP A 95 -17.28 -5.47 16.98
N GLU A 96 -17.70 -6.25 17.98
CA GLU A 96 -17.11 -6.26 19.32
C GLU A 96 -15.87 -7.14 19.42
N ILE A 97 -15.46 -7.83 18.37
CA ILE A 97 -14.17 -8.53 18.29
C ILE A 97 -13.20 -7.69 17.44
N ASP A 98 -11.95 -7.59 17.90
CA ASP A 98 -10.88 -6.97 17.10
C ASP A 98 -10.30 -8.03 16.17
N HIS A 99 -10.58 -7.89 14.88
CA HIS A 99 -10.15 -8.79 13.82
C HIS A 99 -8.82 -8.37 13.19
N LEU A 100 -8.05 -7.49 13.85
CA LEU A 100 -6.73 -7.07 13.39
C LEU A 100 -5.63 -7.82 14.11
N LYS A 101 -4.70 -8.37 13.33
CA LYS A 101 -3.44 -8.91 13.84
C LYS A 101 -2.26 -8.17 13.22
N PHE A 102 -1.22 -7.94 14.02
CA PHE A 102 0.01 -7.26 13.62
C PHE A 102 1.23 -8.12 13.92
N SER A 103 2.27 -7.98 13.10
CA SER A 103 3.57 -8.57 13.37
C SER A 103 4.68 -7.63 12.91
N TYR A 104 5.80 -7.59 13.63
CA TYR A 104 6.99 -6.82 13.28
C TYR A 104 8.19 -7.74 13.23
N ASN A 105 8.84 -7.81 12.06
CA ASN A 105 9.89 -8.79 11.77
C ASN A 105 9.49 -10.24 12.11
N GLY A 106 8.21 -10.57 11.87
CA GLY A 106 7.64 -11.89 12.19
C GLY A 106 7.38 -12.15 13.67
N VAL A 107 7.50 -11.13 14.53
CA VAL A 107 7.24 -11.24 15.97
C VAL A 107 6.06 -10.34 16.36
N ASP A 108 5.12 -10.89 17.12
CA ASP A 108 3.94 -10.18 17.64
C ASP A 108 4.35 -9.28 18.83
N ARG A 109 5.02 -8.15 18.56
CA ARG A 109 5.57 -7.22 19.57
C ARG A 109 5.45 -5.75 19.17
N GLU A 110 5.67 -4.87 20.15
CA GLU A 110 5.72 -3.41 19.96
C GLU A 110 6.76 -3.00 18.91
N THR A 111 6.34 -2.08 18.06
CA THR A 111 6.92 -1.80 16.76
C THR A 111 7.67 -0.48 16.74
N SER A 112 8.68 -0.34 15.88
CA SER A 112 9.27 0.97 15.55
C SER A 112 8.32 1.84 14.69
N ILE A 113 7.37 1.21 14.01
CA ILE A 113 6.34 1.88 13.22
C ILE A 113 5.22 2.43 14.12
N ARG A 114 4.71 3.62 13.81
CA ARG A 114 3.63 4.25 14.58
C ARG A 114 2.28 3.70 14.12
N VAL A 115 1.65 2.90 14.97
CA VAL A 115 0.29 2.36 14.75
C VAL A 115 -0.65 3.00 15.76
N GLU A 116 -1.64 3.74 15.25
CA GLU A 116 -2.67 4.37 16.08
C GLU A 116 -4.03 3.74 15.85
N ARG A 117 -4.76 3.45 16.91
CA ARG A 117 -6.16 3.03 16.81
C ARG A 117 -7.01 4.20 16.31
N ALA A 118 -7.71 4.00 15.21
CA ALA A 118 -8.69 4.94 14.66
C ALA A 118 -10.09 4.71 15.27
N SER A 119 -10.34 3.50 15.78
CA SER A 119 -11.48 3.13 16.60
C SER A 119 -11.03 2.11 17.67
N SER A 120 -11.90 1.74 18.61
CA SER A 120 -11.58 0.75 19.64
C SER A 120 -11.18 -0.62 19.05
N LYS A 121 -11.76 -0.99 17.90
CA LYS A 121 -11.56 -2.27 17.21
C LYS A 121 -11.52 -2.05 15.70
N ASN A 122 -10.91 -2.98 14.97
CA ASN A 122 -11.00 -3.11 13.51
C ASN A 122 -10.48 -1.95 12.67
N SER A 123 -10.00 -0.83 13.26
CA SER A 123 -9.49 0.29 12.49
C SER A 123 -8.24 0.92 13.09
N VAL A 124 -7.23 1.11 12.23
CA VAL A 124 -5.94 1.68 12.57
C VAL A 124 -5.47 2.67 11.51
N LEU A 125 -4.60 3.58 11.93
CA LEU A 125 -3.76 4.42 11.09
C LEU A 125 -2.32 4.02 11.31
N VAL A 126 -1.66 3.54 10.27
CA VAL A 126 -0.23 3.24 10.27
C VAL A 126 0.50 4.45 9.67
N THR A 127 1.51 4.96 10.36
CA THR A 127 2.30 6.11 9.91
C THR A 127 3.76 5.70 9.71
N LEU A 128 4.23 5.87 8.47
CA LEU A 128 5.62 5.82 8.08
C LEU A 128 6.12 7.27 7.95
N PRO A 129 6.98 7.75 8.87
CA PRO A 129 7.44 9.14 8.88
C PRO A 129 7.95 9.58 7.50
N GLU A 130 7.48 10.74 7.02
CA GLU A 130 7.87 11.37 5.74
C GLU A 130 7.54 10.57 4.46
N VAL A 131 7.07 9.33 4.59
CA VAL A 131 6.84 8.42 3.46
C VAL A 131 5.35 8.28 3.17
N ALA A 132 4.57 7.80 4.14
CA ALA A 132 3.15 7.50 3.93
C ALA A 132 2.33 7.41 5.23
N GLU A 133 1.03 7.69 5.11
CA GLU A 133 -0.01 7.31 6.06
C GLU A 133 -0.91 6.23 5.42
N ILE A 134 -1.28 5.21 6.18
CA ILE A 134 -2.12 4.10 5.73
C ILE A 134 -3.28 3.93 6.71
N SER A 135 -4.46 4.35 6.29
CA SER A 135 -5.70 4.07 7.01
C SER A 135 -6.18 2.67 6.65
N VAL A 136 -6.56 1.89 7.65
CA VAL A 136 -7.06 0.52 7.49
C VAL A 136 -8.34 0.33 8.31
N ASN A 137 -9.30 -0.39 7.74
CA ASN A 137 -10.51 -0.83 8.42
C ASN A 137 -10.83 -2.28 8.01
N VAL A 138 -11.10 -3.15 8.97
CA VAL A 138 -11.56 -4.53 8.71
C VAL A 138 -13.08 -4.53 8.57
N VAL A 139 -13.57 -5.17 7.52
CA VAL A 139 -15.00 -5.33 7.23
C VAL A 139 -15.29 -6.75 6.77
N PRO A 140 -16.51 -7.27 6.99
CA PRO A 140 -16.94 -8.54 6.40
C PRO A 140 -17.46 -8.31 4.98
N VAL A 141 -17.66 -9.39 4.22
CA VAL A 141 -18.64 -9.38 3.12
C VAL A 141 -20.02 -9.52 3.73
N THR A 142 -20.89 -8.53 3.52
CA THR A 142 -22.25 -8.56 4.09
C THR A 142 -23.17 -9.50 3.30
N LYS A 143 -24.30 -9.90 3.89
CA LYS A 143 -25.31 -10.70 3.18
C LYS A 143 -25.93 -9.93 2.02
N GLU A 144 -26.03 -8.61 2.18
CA GLU A 144 -26.49 -7.69 1.16
C GLU A 144 -25.51 -7.65 -0.02
N ASP A 145 -24.21 -7.51 0.25
CA ASP A 145 -23.16 -7.55 -0.79
C ASP A 145 -23.16 -8.90 -1.51
N ASP A 146 -23.19 -10.01 -0.75
CA ASP A 146 -23.24 -11.36 -1.29
C ASP A 146 -24.45 -11.56 -2.22
N LYS A 147 -25.62 -11.04 -1.84
CA LYS A 147 -26.83 -11.11 -2.67
C LYS A 147 -26.75 -10.24 -3.91
N ILE A 148 -26.22 -9.02 -3.81
CA ILE A 148 -26.12 -8.06 -4.93
C ILE A 148 -25.13 -8.57 -5.98
N HIS A 149 -23.99 -9.11 -5.53
CA HIS A 149 -22.89 -9.53 -6.40
C HIS A 149 -22.90 -11.04 -6.70
N ASN A 150 -23.78 -11.80 -6.04
CA ASN A 150 -23.85 -13.24 -6.10
C ASN A 150 -22.47 -13.88 -5.84
N TYR A 151 -21.83 -13.48 -4.73
CA TYR A 151 -20.52 -14.01 -4.37
C TYR A 151 -20.62 -15.48 -3.97
N GLN A 152 -21.75 -15.93 -3.42
CA GLN A 152 -21.98 -17.26 -2.87
C GLN A 152 -21.05 -17.53 -1.67
N ILE A 153 -21.01 -16.58 -0.74
CA ILE A 153 -20.24 -16.68 0.50
C ILE A 153 -20.76 -17.88 1.32
N PRO A 154 -19.89 -18.83 1.71
CA PRO A 154 -20.28 -19.96 2.52
C PRO A 154 -20.65 -19.53 3.96
N SER A 155 -21.46 -20.32 4.64
CA SER A 155 -21.99 -19.95 5.97
C SER A 155 -20.96 -19.99 7.11
N ASP A 156 -19.77 -20.55 6.87
CA ASP A 156 -18.71 -20.77 7.85
C ASP A 156 -17.55 -19.76 7.71
N ASP A 157 -17.66 -18.75 6.85
CA ASP A 157 -16.68 -17.66 6.70
C ASP A 157 -17.37 -16.37 6.23
N CYS A 158 -17.15 -15.26 6.93
CA CYS A 158 -17.67 -13.95 6.54
C CYS A 158 -16.71 -13.15 5.65
N PHE A 159 -15.57 -13.72 5.27
CA PHE A 159 -14.56 -13.10 4.41
C PHE A 159 -14.11 -11.74 4.95
N ALA A 160 -13.75 -11.68 6.24
CA ALA A 160 -13.18 -10.49 6.85
C ALA A 160 -11.95 -10.02 6.06
N HIS A 161 -11.96 -8.76 5.62
CA HIS A 161 -10.96 -8.20 4.73
C HIS A 161 -10.70 -6.72 5.04
N LEU A 162 -9.65 -6.17 4.41
CA LEU A 162 -9.18 -4.82 4.60
C LEU A 162 -9.77 -3.88 3.55
N GLU A 163 -10.38 -2.81 4.02
CA GLU A 163 -10.46 -1.56 3.31
C GLU A 163 -9.26 -0.70 3.67
N VAL A 164 -8.54 -0.20 2.67
CA VAL A 164 -7.31 0.56 2.89
C VAL A 164 -7.30 1.85 2.09
N GLN A 165 -6.69 2.88 2.68
CA GLN A 165 -6.37 4.11 1.97
C GLN A 165 -4.93 4.51 2.26
N PHE A 166 -4.14 4.59 1.21
CA PHE A 166 -2.78 5.07 1.24
C PHE A 166 -2.73 6.56 0.93
N ARG A 167 -1.96 7.29 1.71
CA ARG A 167 -1.61 8.68 1.46
C ARG A 167 -0.10 8.82 1.47
N PHE A 168 0.47 9.00 0.29
CA PHE A 168 1.91 9.11 0.12
C PHE A 168 2.39 10.56 0.15
N TYR A 169 3.58 10.76 0.70
CA TYR A 169 4.24 12.06 0.83
C TYR A 169 5.61 12.11 0.15
N GLY A 170 6.28 10.96 0.00
CA GLY A 170 7.67 10.89 -0.45
C GLY A 170 7.98 9.77 -1.44
N LEU A 171 7.05 9.44 -2.35
CA LEU A 171 7.35 8.48 -3.43
C LEU A 171 8.33 9.05 -4.44
N SER A 172 9.24 8.21 -4.95
CA SER A 172 10.11 8.58 -6.06
C SER A 172 9.34 8.68 -7.38
N SER A 173 9.98 9.28 -8.40
CA SER A 173 9.40 9.31 -9.75
C SER A 173 9.41 7.97 -10.47
N ASN A 174 10.11 6.96 -9.95
CA ASN A 174 10.20 5.60 -10.51
C ASN A 174 9.46 4.55 -9.66
N VAL A 175 8.55 4.99 -8.80
CA VAL A 175 7.70 4.11 -7.98
C VAL A 175 6.86 3.15 -8.85
N GLU A 176 6.96 1.86 -8.55
CA GLU A 176 6.24 0.78 -9.22
C GLU A 176 5.18 0.15 -8.30
N GLY A 177 4.52 -0.89 -8.79
CA GLY A 177 3.44 -1.60 -8.08
C GLY A 177 2.08 -1.40 -8.72
N VAL A 178 1.10 -2.21 -8.34
CA VAL A 178 -0.28 -2.14 -8.88
C VAL A 178 -0.87 -0.73 -8.73
N LEU A 179 -0.71 -0.14 -7.54
CA LEU A 179 -1.16 1.20 -7.21
C LEU A 179 -0.03 2.23 -7.39
N GLY A 180 1.20 1.89 -6.97
CA GLY A 180 2.34 2.81 -6.97
C GLY A 180 2.62 3.42 -8.34
N ARG A 181 2.58 2.63 -9.41
CA ARG A 181 2.78 3.10 -10.79
C ARG A 181 1.86 4.25 -11.20
N THR A 182 0.68 4.38 -10.58
CA THR A 182 -0.29 5.44 -10.90
C THR A 182 0.13 6.82 -10.39
N TYR A 183 1.19 6.89 -9.58
CA TYR A 183 1.79 8.12 -9.07
C TYR A 183 2.98 8.60 -9.91
N GLN A 184 3.43 7.82 -10.91
CA GLN A 184 4.51 8.26 -11.79
C GLN A 184 4.06 9.45 -12.67
N PRO A 185 4.93 10.46 -12.91
CA PRO A 185 4.56 11.64 -13.70
C PRO A 185 4.13 11.36 -15.14
N ASP A 186 4.66 10.31 -15.76
CA ASP A 186 4.40 9.90 -17.15
C ASP A 186 3.39 8.74 -17.25
N PHE A 187 2.78 8.33 -16.13
CA PHE A 187 1.81 7.25 -16.11
C PHE A 187 0.60 7.59 -16.98
N LYS A 188 0.31 6.69 -17.92
CA LYS A 188 -0.92 6.71 -18.73
C LYS A 188 -1.80 5.57 -18.29
N ASN A 189 -2.93 5.92 -17.69
CA ASN A 189 -3.85 4.93 -17.16
C ASN A 189 -4.46 4.08 -18.28
N PRO A 190 -4.25 2.74 -18.28
CA PRO A 190 -4.82 1.85 -19.29
C PRO A 190 -6.29 1.50 -19.03
N ALA A 191 -6.87 1.94 -17.90
CA ALA A 191 -8.28 1.72 -17.58
C ALA A 191 -9.17 2.29 -18.69
N LYS A 192 -10.07 1.46 -19.20
CA LYS A 192 -10.98 1.84 -20.29
C LYS A 192 -12.03 2.83 -19.77
N ALA A 193 -11.97 4.07 -20.27
CA ALA A 193 -12.98 5.08 -19.98
C ALA A 193 -14.38 4.60 -20.40
N GLY A 194 -15.39 4.88 -19.58
CA GLY A 194 -16.79 4.49 -19.83
C GLY A 194 -17.14 3.04 -19.51
N VAL A 195 -16.18 2.22 -19.08
CA VAL A 195 -16.44 0.87 -18.55
C VAL A 195 -16.67 0.98 -17.05
N ALA A 196 -17.75 0.37 -16.54
CA ALA A 196 -18.12 0.46 -15.12
C ALA A 196 -17.07 -0.15 -14.18
N MET A 197 -16.43 -1.25 -14.58
CA MET A 197 -15.37 -1.93 -13.83
C MET A 197 -14.16 -2.16 -14.74
N PRO A 198 -13.30 -1.14 -14.95
CA PRO A 198 -12.16 -1.28 -15.83
C PRO A 198 -11.06 -2.08 -15.12
N VAL A 199 -10.96 -3.36 -15.47
CA VAL A 199 -9.92 -4.25 -14.93
C VAL A 199 -8.59 -3.96 -15.62
N VAL A 200 -7.56 -3.69 -14.82
CA VAL A 200 -6.18 -3.49 -15.27
C VAL A 200 -5.39 -4.75 -14.94
N GLY A 201 -4.84 -5.40 -15.96
CA GLY A 201 -3.98 -6.57 -15.78
C GLY A 201 -2.55 -6.20 -15.39
N GLY A 202 -1.67 -7.20 -15.37
CA GLY A 202 -0.27 -7.04 -14.99
C GLY A 202 0.10 -7.79 -13.72
N GLU A 203 -0.71 -8.78 -13.35
CA GLU A 203 -0.51 -9.65 -12.19
C GLU A 203 0.92 -10.22 -12.16
N TYR A 204 1.43 -10.67 -13.31
CA TYR A 204 2.78 -11.24 -13.41
C TYR A 204 3.90 -10.26 -13.07
N LYS A 205 3.68 -8.95 -13.25
CA LYS A 205 4.71 -7.92 -12.99
C LYS A 205 4.94 -7.72 -11.50
N TYR A 206 3.86 -7.83 -10.73
CA TYR A 206 3.83 -7.44 -9.34
C TYR A 206 3.65 -8.61 -8.37
N LYS A 207 3.50 -9.84 -8.88
CA LYS A 207 3.43 -11.03 -8.02
C LYS A 207 4.70 -11.18 -7.19
N THR A 208 4.53 -11.38 -5.88
CA THR A 208 5.62 -11.68 -4.94
C THR A 208 5.51 -13.10 -4.40
N THR A 209 6.62 -13.65 -3.90
CA THR A 209 6.63 -15.01 -3.33
C THR A 209 5.89 -15.05 -1.99
N SER A 210 6.02 -14.00 -1.18
CA SER A 210 5.34 -13.88 0.12
C SER A 210 4.94 -12.44 0.43
N LEU A 211 4.15 -12.27 1.49
CA LEU A 211 3.74 -10.97 2.00
C LEU A 211 4.93 -10.07 2.36
N VAL A 212 6.05 -10.65 2.80
CA VAL A 212 7.27 -9.93 3.22
C VAL A 212 8.47 -10.19 2.30
N SER A 213 8.22 -10.56 1.05
CA SER A 213 9.27 -10.70 0.03
C SER A 213 9.31 -9.46 -0.87
N ALA A 214 10.51 -8.99 -1.17
CA ALA A 214 10.75 -7.88 -2.10
C ALA A 214 10.76 -8.31 -3.58
N ASP A 215 10.56 -9.60 -3.86
CA ASP A 215 10.75 -10.18 -5.18
C ASP A 215 9.54 -9.95 -6.08
N CYS A 216 9.65 -9.05 -7.07
CA CYS A 216 8.73 -9.05 -8.19
C CYS A 216 9.41 -8.54 -9.46
N PHE A 217 8.84 -8.86 -10.63
CA PHE A 217 9.48 -8.57 -11.92
C PHE A 217 9.70 -7.07 -12.16
N ALA A 218 8.80 -6.22 -11.67
CA ALA A 218 8.88 -4.76 -11.82
C ALA A 218 9.21 -4.02 -10.51
N CYS A 219 9.48 -4.73 -9.41
CA CYS A 219 9.75 -4.10 -8.12
C CYS A 219 11.10 -3.38 -8.16
N VAL A 220 11.16 -2.21 -7.50
CA VAL A 220 12.36 -1.35 -7.44
C VAL A 220 12.85 -1.13 -6.02
N PHE A 221 12.26 -1.81 -5.04
CA PHE A 221 12.68 -1.74 -3.64
C PHE A 221 14.09 -2.26 -3.42
N THR A 222 14.87 -1.52 -2.63
CA THR A 222 16.23 -1.87 -2.26
C THR A 222 16.33 -1.95 -0.74
N GLN A 223 16.58 -3.14 -0.21
CA GLN A 223 16.70 -3.32 1.23
C GLN A 223 18.01 -2.67 1.74
N ALA A 224 17.93 -1.89 2.81
CA ALA A 224 19.10 -1.30 3.44
C ALA A 224 20.04 -2.43 3.91
N GLY A 225 21.23 -2.53 3.30
CA GLY A 225 22.17 -3.65 3.44
C GLY A 225 22.57 -4.32 2.13
N MET A 226 21.78 -4.18 1.06
CA MET A 226 22.15 -4.59 -0.32
C MET A 226 22.95 -3.52 -1.07
N LEU A 227 22.99 -2.29 -0.55
CA LEU A 227 23.78 -1.18 -1.10
C LEU A 227 25.30 -1.35 -0.89
N ASP A 228 25.75 -2.33 -0.11
CA ASP A 228 27.15 -2.44 0.33
C ASP A 228 28.03 -3.38 -0.53
N GLN A 229 27.57 -3.81 -1.72
CA GLN A 229 28.40 -4.65 -2.60
C GLN A 229 28.53 -4.20 -4.07
N THR A 230 27.85 -3.15 -4.56
CA THR A 230 27.97 -2.77 -5.98
C THR A 230 27.97 -1.28 -6.31
N ASP A 231 28.31 -0.38 -5.38
CA ASP A 231 28.57 1.01 -5.78
C ASP A 231 29.77 1.65 -5.06
N SER A 232 30.96 1.12 -5.36
CA SER A 232 32.20 1.87 -5.19
C SER A 232 32.41 2.81 -6.38
N ARG A 233 31.52 3.80 -6.51
CA ARG A 233 31.84 5.06 -7.19
C ARG A 233 31.52 6.21 -6.27
N VAL A 234 32.42 6.37 -5.30
CA VAL A 234 32.58 7.58 -4.50
C VAL A 234 32.67 8.77 -5.46
N MET A 235 31.59 9.52 -5.61
CA MET A 235 31.67 10.90 -6.05
C MET A 235 32.24 11.69 -4.86
N ASP A 236 33.53 11.98 -4.95
CA ASP A 236 34.26 12.86 -4.04
C ASP A 236 33.64 14.26 -4.13
N TYR A 237 32.70 14.56 -3.23
CA TYR A 237 32.33 15.96 -2.96
C TYR A 237 33.49 16.59 -2.20
N GLY A 238 34.39 17.20 -2.98
CA GLY A 238 35.53 17.96 -2.48
C GLY A 238 35.14 18.85 -1.30
N LYS A 239 35.83 18.63 -0.20
CA LYS A 239 35.74 19.37 1.05
C LYS A 239 35.95 20.87 0.77
N LEU A 240 34.91 21.69 0.92
CA LEU A 240 35.05 23.15 0.87
C LEU A 240 35.85 23.60 2.09
N ASP A 241 37.10 24.00 1.86
CA ASP A 241 37.96 24.63 2.85
C ASP A 241 37.64 26.13 2.94
N CYS A 242 36.95 26.51 4.02
CA CYS A 242 36.64 27.90 4.33
C CYS A 242 37.75 28.53 5.19
N THR A 243 38.98 28.55 4.69
CA THR A 243 40.06 29.36 5.27
C THR A 243 40.83 30.10 4.17
N GLY A 244 40.30 31.26 3.77
CA GLY A 244 40.93 32.14 2.79
C GLY A 244 40.55 33.59 3.02
N ASN A 245 41.38 34.29 3.80
CA ASN A 245 41.31 35.73 3.98
C ASN A 245 41.69 36.44 2.65
N THR A 246 40.96 37.52 2.33
CA THR A 246 41.32 38.64 1.42
C THR A 246 41.54 38.35 -0.08
N PHE A 247 40.62 38.81 -0.96
CA PHE A 247 40.76 40.00 -1.84
C PHE A 247 39.66 40.05 -2.94
N SER A 248 38.97 41.19 -3.03
CA SER A 248 38.34 41.85 -4.20
C SER A 248 37.53 41.07 -5.26
N GLY A 249 36.25 41.43 -5.46
CA GLY A 249 35.62 41.29 -6.79
C GLY A 249 34.08 41.29 -6.87
N ASN A 250 33.50 42.47 -7.07
CA ASN A 250 32.22 42.82 -7.72
C ASN A 250 30.93 42.03 -7.44
N GLY A 251 30.07 42.61 -6.59
CA GLY A 251 28.67 42.22 -6.44
C GLY A 251 27.79 42.62 -7.63
N ILE A 252 26.85 41.75 -7.98
CA ILE A 252 25.81 41.98 -8.98
C ILE A 252 24.56 42.53 -8.27
N VAL A 253 24.15 43.73 -8.65
CA VAL A 253 22.93 44.40 -8.18
C VAL A 253 21.79 44.07 -9.13
N TYR A 254 20.69 43.50 -8.62
CA TYR A 254 19.40 43.55 -9.32
C TYR A 254 18.63 44.80 -8.89
N ARG A 255 18.27 45.63 -9.88
CA ARG A 255 17.41 46.81 -9.70
C ARG A 255 15.94 46.39 -9.63
N LYS A 256 15.17 47.18 -8.88
CA LYS A 256 13.74 47.04 -8.55
C LYS A 256 12.84 46.72 -9.74
#